data_AF-A0A223P9J8-F1
#
_entry.id   AF-A0A223P9J8-F1
#
_cell.length_a   1.000
_cell.length_b   1.000
_cell.length_c   1.000
_cell.angle_alpha   90.00
_cell.angle_beta   90.00
_cell.angle_gamma   90.00
#
_symmetry.space_group_name_H-M   'P 1'
#
loop_
_entity.id
_entity.type
_entity.pdbx_description
1 polymer ?
#
loop_
_entity_poly.entity_id
_entity_poly.type
_entity_poly.pdbx_seq_one_letter_code
_entity_poly.pdbx_strand_id
1 'polypeptide(L)'
;MSYVVSLKEVDAHWGFTDRFSEEDRDALLSATIGDEFKINGGSAKLDQRGNMNLFFDSNAGRRHHEVDYEELRQQLLNPDTVKLYTSY
;
A
#
# COMPACT_ATOMS: atom_id res chain seq x y z
N MET A 1 -1.93 -1.88 16.83
CA MET A 1 -1.99 -0.43 16.47
C MET A 1 -2.49 -0.31 15.01
N SER A 2 -2.90 0.86 14.51
CA SER A 2 -3.24 1.04 13.08
C SER A 2 -2.34 2.09 12.43
N TYR A 3 -1.91 1.81 11.20
CA TYR A 3 -0.95 2.60 10.44
C TYR A 3 -1.67 3.22 9.25
N VAL A 4 -1.86 4.53 9.29
CA VAL A 4 -2.41 5.27 8.16
C VAL A 4 -1.29 5.49 7.16
N VAL A 5 -1.52 5.23 5.88
CA VAL A 5 -0.63 5.68 4.80
C VAL A 5 -1.44 6.45 3.76
N SER A 6 -0.79 7.37 3.07
CA SER A 6 -1.37 8.10 1.95
C SER A 6 -0.38 8.06 0.81
N LEU A 7 -0.76 7.40 -0.28
CA LEU A 7 0.14 7.05 -1.37
C LEU A 7 -0.43 7.50 -2.69
N LYS A 8 0.47 7.96 -3.57
CA LYS A 8 0.15 8.30 -4.94
C LYS A 8 0.30 7.06 -5.81
N GLU A 9 -0.62 6.85 -6.74
CA GLU A 9 -0.47 5.77 -7.72
C GLU A 9 0.66 6.08 -8.71
N VAL A 10 1.41 5.03 -9.05
CA VAL A 10 2.42 5.08 -10.11
C VAL A 10 1.72 5.45 -11.42
N ASP A 11 2.33 6.36 -12.17
CA ASP A 11 1.83 6.84 -13.47
C ASP A 11 0.44 7.52 -13.46
N ALA A 12 -0.10 7.86 -12.28
CA ALA A 12 -1.41 8.50 -12.16
C ALA A 12 -1.40 9.80 -11.32
N HIS A 13 -2.42 10.65 -11.53
CA HIS A 13 -2.53 11.97 -10.86
C HIS A 13 -3.28 11.93 -9.53
N TRP A 14 -3.80 10.77 -9.16
CA TRP A 14 -4.56 10.51 -7.95
C TRP A 14 -3.77 9.64 -6.96
N GLY A 15 -4.17 9.72 -5.70
CA GLY A 15 -3.66 8.89 -4.62
C GLY A 15 -4.81 8.37 -3.77
N PHE A 16 -4.50 7.48 -2.85
CA PHE A 16 -5.45 6.95 -1.88
C PHE A 16 -4.88 7.03 -0.48
N THR A 17 -5.76 6.96 0.50
CA THR A 17 -5.38 6.86 1.91
C THR A 17 -6.03 5.61 2.47
N ASP A 18 -5.23 4.75 3.10
CA ASP A 18 -5.73 3.51 3.70
C ASP A 18 -5.10 3.28 5.08
N ARG A 19 -5.69 2.35 5.84
CA ARG A 19 -5.24 1.95 7.17
C ARG A 19 -4.83 0.49 7.16
N PHE A 20 -3.57 0.26 7.50
CA PHE A 20 -3.02 -1.07 7.69
C PHE A 20 -3.03 -1.46 9.17
N SER A 21 -3.33 -2.72 9.44
CA SER A 21 -3.08 -3.30 10.76
C SER A 21 -1.57 -3.49 10.99
N GLU A 22 -1.21 -3.85 12.21
CA GLU A 22 0.18 -4.15 12.57
C GLU A 22 0.70 -5.40 11.83
N GLU A 23 -0.16 -6.41 11.66
CA GLU A 23 0.15 -7.62 10.87
C GLU A 23 0.35 -7.28 9.39
N ASP A 24 -0.51 -6.43 8.83
CA ASP A 24 -0.36 -5.97 7.45
C ASP A 24 0.93 -5.20 7.26
N ARG A 25 1.28 -4.32 8.20
CA ARG A 25 2.54 -3.59 8.18
C ARG A 25 3.72 -4.54 8.15
N ASP A 26 3.77 -5.51 9.04
CA ASP A 26 4.91 -6.43 9.13
C ASP A 26 5.03 -7.30 7.87
N ALA A 27 3.89 -7.72 7.30
CA ALA A 27 3.85 -8.42 6.01
C ALA A 27 4.34 -7.53 4.86
N LEU A 28 3.86 -6.29 4.78
CA LEU A 28 4.26 -5.31 3.76
C LEU A 28 5.75 -4.98 3.87
N LEU A 29 6.29 -4.81 5.07
CA LEU A 29 7.72 -4.54 5.30
C LEU A 29 8.62 -5.75 4.99
N SER A 30 8.06 -6.96 5.03
CA SER A 30 8.75 -8.22 4.72
C SER A 30 8.53 -8.68 3.28
N ALA A 31 7.91 -7.85 2.44
CA ALA A 31 7.58 -8.19 1.06
C ALA A 31 8.83 -8.57 0.25
N THR A 32 8.73 -9.67 -0.49
CA THR A 32 9.78 -10.16 -1.39
C THR A 32 9.30 -10.04 -2.84
N ILE A 33 10.22 -9.71 -3.74
CA ILE A 33 9.90 -9.51 -5.16
C ILE A 33 9.29 -10.79 -5.75
N GLY A 34 8.14 -10.63 -6.42
CA GLY A 34 7.44 -11.69 -7.14
C GLY A 34 6.43 -12.47 -6.31
N ASP A 35 6.50 -12.37 -4.98
CA ASP A 35 5.61 -13.10 -4.07
C ASP A 35 4.37 -12.27 -3.76
N GLU A 36 3.20 -12.89 -3.94
CA GLU A 36 1.92 -12.34 -3.49
C GLU A 36 1.60 -12.87 -2.10
N PHE A 37 1.21 -11.97 -1.21
CA PHE A 37 0.81 -12.30 0.16
C PHE A 37 -0.51 -11.63 0.51
N LYS A 38 -1.18 -12.15 1.53
CA LYS A 38 -2.46 -11.62 1.99
C LYS A 38 -2.25 -10.47 2.96
N ILE A 39 -3.13 -9.48 2.84
CA ILE A 39 -3.29 -8.38 3.79
C ILE A 39 -4.77 -8.30 4.16
N ASN A 40 -5.09 -7.62 5.25
CA ASN A 40 -6.46 -7.43 5.66
C ASN A 40 -7.22 -6.65 4.58
N GLY A 41 -8.32 -7.22 4.09
CA GLY A 41 -9.08 -6.67 2.98
C GLY A 41 -8.53 -6.98 1.59
N GLY A 42 -7.52 -7.85 1.42
CA GLY A 42 -7.14 -8.37 0.10
C GLY A 42 -5.74 -9.00 0.00
N SER A 43 -4.96 -8.61 -1.01
CA SER A 43 -3.60 -9.10 -1.24
C SER A 43 -2.65 -8.02 -1.72
N ALA A 44 -1.35 -8.26 -1.55
CA ALA A 44 -0.28 -7.37 -1.95
C ALA A 44 0.83 -8.15 -2.67
N LYS A 45 1.47 -7.52 -3.65
CA LYS A 45 2.57 -8.13 -4.42
C LYS A 45 3.61 -7.08 -4.81
N LEU A 46 4.87 -7.31 -4.42
CA LEU A 46 5.99 -6.50 -4.87
C LEU A 46 6.44 -6.98 -6.25
N ASP A 47 6.43 -6.09 -7.25
CA ASP A 47 6.85 -6.43 -8.60
C ASP A 47 8.37 -6.26 -8.83
N GLN A 48 8.84 -6.61 -10.02
CA GLN A 48 10.25 -6.51 -10.39
C GLN A 48 10.72 -5.07 -10.62
N ARG A 49 9.80 -4.10 -10.76
CA ARG A 49 10.11 -2.68 -10.92
C ARG A 49 10.32 -1.99 -9.58
N GLY A 50 9.97 -2.65 -8.47
CA GLY A 50 9.99 -2.07 -7.12
C GLY A 50 8.67 -1.41 -6.74
N ASN A 51 7.59 -1.68 -7.48
CA ASN A 51 6.26 -1.17 -7.17
C ASN A 51 5.47 -2.21 -6.37
N MET A 52 4.76 -1.74 -5.35
CA MET A 52 3.83 -2.55 -4.60
C MET A 52 2.45 -2.50 -5.27
N ASN A 53 1.94 -3.65 -5.67
CA ASN A 53 0.58 -3.82 -6.17
C ASN A 53 -0.32 -4.24 -5.01
N LEU A 54 -1.26 -3.38 -4.64
CA LEU A 54 -2.25 -3.61 -3.60
C LEU A 54 -3.59 -3.92 -4.24
N PHE A 55 -4.18 -5.06 -3.89
CA PHE A 55 -5.49 -5.48 -4.33
C PHE A 55 -6.42 -5.51 -3.12
N PHE A 56 -7.41 -4.62 -3.07
CA PHE A 56 -8.40 -4.59 -2.01
C PHE A 56 -9.73 -5.14 -2.52
N ASP A 57 -10.22 -6.21 -1.90
CA ASP A 57 -11.54 -6.75 -2.14
C ASP A 57 -12.57 -5.94 -1.33
N SER A 58 -13.47 -5.24 -2.03
CA SER A 58 -14.57 -4.49 -1.41
C SER A 58 -15.92 -5.03 -1.89
N ASN A 59 -17.00 -4.69 -1.19
CA ASN A 59 -18.37 -5.04 -1.62
C ASN A 59 -18.73 -4.46 -3.00
N ALA A 60 -18.06 -3.40 -3.44
CA ALA A 60 -18.23 -2.78 -4.75
C ALA A 60 -17.35 -3.40 -5.85
N GLY A 61 -16.54 -4.42 -5.51
CA GLY A 61 -15.58 -5.05 -6.39
C GLY A 61 -14.14 -4.93 -5.90
N ARG A 62 -13.20 -5.44 -6.70
CA ARG A 62 -11.77 -5.40 -6.42
C ARG A 62 -11.17 -4.06 -6.87
N ARG A 63 -10.53 -3.34 -5.96
CA ARG A 63 -9.72 -2.16 -6.25
C ARG A 63 -8.26 -2.58 -6.38
N HIS A 64 -7.55 -2.03 -7.35
CA HIS A 64 -6.13 -2.27 -7.55
C HIS A 64 -5.41 -0.93 -7.51
N HIS A 65 -4.33 -0.86 -6.74
CA HIS A 65 -3.46 0.30 -6.62
C HIS A 65 -2.01 -0.14 -6.81
N GLU A 66 -1.28 0.53 -7.69
CA GLU A 66 0.16 0.36 -7.87
C GLU A 66 0.86 1.57 -7.26
N VAL A 67 1.76 1.34 -6.29
CA VAL A 67 2.44 2.42 -5.54
C VAL A 67 3.94 2.16 -5.45
N ASP A 68 4.73 3.21 -5.26
CA ASP A 68 6.15 3.09 -4.95
C ASP A 68 6.34 2.39 -3.60
N TYR A 69 7.04 1.25 -3.59
CA TYR A 69 7.23 0.45 -2.38
C TYR A 69 8.13 1.15 -1.35
N GLU A 70 9.13 1.93 -1.78
CA GLU A 70 10.01 2.64 -0.86
C GLU A 70 9.24 3.77 -0.16
N GLU A 71 8.36 4.49 -0.86
CA GLU A 71 7.48 5.48 -0.23
C GLU A 71 6.53 4.84 0.78
N LEU A 72 5.88 3.73 0.41
CA LEU A 72 5.03 2.95 1.32
C LEU A 72 5.81 2.50 2.56
N ARG A 73 7.00 1.93 2.36
CA ARG A 73 7.87 1.43 3.43
C ARG A 73 8.30 2.55 4.38
N GLN A 74 8.62 3.73 3.88
CA GLN A 74 8.95 4.89 4.71
C GLN A 74 7.78 5.31 5.61
N GLN A 75 6.57 5.40 5.06
CA GLN A 75 5.38 5.77 5.84
C GLN A 75 4.98 4.71 6.87
N LEU A 76 5.15 3.42 6.56
CA LEU A 76 4.91 2.33 7.50
C LEU A 76 5.93 2.31 8.65
N LEU A 77 7.19 2.65 8.38
CA LEU A 77 8.23 2.75 9.42
C LEU A 77 8.08 4.02 10.26
N ASN A 78 7.65 5.12 9.65
CA ASN A 78 7.48 6.40 10.30
C ASN A 78 6.10 7.01 9.96
N PRO A 79 5.06 6.75 10.78
CA PRO A 79 3.71 7.25 10.56
C PRO A 79 3.60 8.78 10.52
N ASP A 80 4.57 9.50 11.09
CA ASP A 80 4.59 10.97 11.07
C ASP A 80 4.97 11.53 9.69
N THR A 81 5.43 10.68 8.75
CA THR A 81 5.81 11.08 7.39
C THR A 81 4.66 11.02 6.38
N VAL A 82 3.46 10.63 6.81
CA VAL A 82 2.28 10.50 5.95
C VAL A 82 1.94 11.85 5.31
N LYS A 83 2.10 11.93 3.99
CA LYS A 83 1.69 13.10 3.21
C LYS A 83 0.30 12.85 2.63
N LEU A 84 -0.71 13.56 3.14
CA LEU A 84 -2.07 13.46 2.60
C LEU A 84 -2.10 13.97 1.16
N TYR A 85 -2.25 13.07 0.19
CA TYR A 85 -2.51 13.45 -1.20
C TYR A 85 -3.99 13.83 -1.32
N THR A 86 -4.27 15.12 -1.50
CA THR A 86 -5.62 15.59 -1.80
C THR A 86 -6.01 15.14 -3.20
N SER A 87 -7.06 14.32 -3.31
CA SER A 87 -7.77 14.12 -4.57
C SER A 87 -8.33 15.47 -5.01
N TYR A 88 -7.85 15.98 -6.16
CA TYR A 88 -8.51 17.10 -6.84
C TYR A 88 -9.78 16.62 -7.53
#